data_AF-A0A926JDM2-F1
#
_entry.id   AF-A0A926JDM2-F1
#
_cell.length_a   1.000
_cell.length_b   1.000
_cell.length_c   1.000
_cell.angle_alpha   90.00
_cell.angle_beta   90.00
_cell.angle_gamma   90.00
#
_symmetry.space_group_name_H-M   'P 1'
#
loop_
_entity.id
_entity.type
_entity.pdbx_description
1 polymer ?
#
loop_
_entity_poly.entity_id
_entity_poly.type
_entity_poly.pdbx_seq_one_letter_code
_entity_poly.pdbx_strand_id
1 'polypeptide(L)'
;MVGILTPSPLGDGTLPDWYRDLNSPDPFRRRTAEEASRIYRGNPALRPELEEWYGDEVRGRPQPAPADDVDERPRAVPVPDNVRVTEREEYRKKCQVDRYAVMRNICGRYGMQAHHIVPNWTLRYGTRNDGSQRIPSMPSLNDGMAICVMGNATEKDTEHNQAHFADGAIEAIGKNATPPYTATVGSVVRASSEAMVAVRPDCRAQIRAAVTGQFGTRNPNQLLRAKRLPPLPQETVTALRSGATYPVP
;
A
#
# COMPACT_ATOMS: atom_id res chain seq x y z
N MET A 1 -21.04 -23.16 27.09
CA MET A 1 -19.64 -23.42 26.71
C MET A 1 -19.40 -22.82 25.34
N VAL A 2 -18.75 -21.66 25.27
CA VAL A 2 -18.41 -20.98 24.02
C VAL A 2 -17.04 -21.51 23.61
N GLY A 3 -17.00 -22.24 22.49
CA GLY A 3 -15.77 -22.82 21.95
C GLY A 3 -14.82 -21.72 21.48
N ILE A 4 -13.68 -21.63 22.16
CA ILE A 4 -12.52 -20.86 21.71
C ILE A 4 -11.97 -21.60 20.50
N LEU A 5 -12.25 -21.08 19.30
CA LEU A 5 -11.60 -21.55 18.07
C LEU A 5 -10.12 -21.14 18.14
N THR A 6 -9.27 -22.08 18.52
CA THR A 6 -7.82 -22.00 18.36
C THR A 6 -7.49 -21.91 16.86
N PRO A 7 -6.53 -21.05 16.44
CA PRO A 7 -6.13 -21.00 15.04
C PRO A 7 -5.47 -22.33 14.67
N SER A 8 -6.00 -23.01 13.66
CA SER A 8 -5.35 -24.18 13.07
C SER A 8 -4.08 -23.76 12.33
N PRO A 9 -2.97 -24.46 12.53
CA PRO A 9 -1.70 -24.19 11.86
C PRO A 9 -1.72 -24.78 10.45
N LEU A 10 -1.29 -24.01 9.46
CA LEU A 10 -0.88 -24.56 8.16
C LEU A 10 0.41 -23.86 7.75
N GLY A 11 1.53 -24.61 7.76
CA GLY A 11 2.76 -24.26 7.05
C GLY A 11 4.07 -24.58 7.78
N ASP A 12 4.46 -23.73 8.73
CA ASP A 12 5.82 -23.70 9.30
C ASP A 12 5.84 -23.52 10.83
N GLY A 13 4.67 -23.46 11.46
CA GLY A 13 4.53 -23.23 12.90
C GLY A 13 4.78 -21.80 13.37
N THR A 14 5.05 -20.85 12.47
CA THR A 14 5.27 -19.44 12.83
C THR A 14 3.97 -18.65 12.72
N LEU A 15 3.67 -17.83 13.71
CA LEU A 15 2.54 -16.91 13.66
C LEU A 15 2.91 -15.69 12.80
N PRO A 16 1.95 -15.13 12.02
CA PRO A 16 2.19 -13.88 11.30
C PRO A 16 2.58 -12.73 12.22
N ASP A 17 3.44 -11.83 11.75
CA ASP A 17 4.02 -10.75 12.56
C ASP A 17 2.99 -9.86 13.29
N TRP A 18 1.80 -9.68 12.71
CA TRP A 18 0.75 -8.86 13.30
C TRP A 18 -0.01 -9.56 14.45
N TYR A 19 0.13 -10.88 14.63
CA TYR A 19 -0.57 -11.60 15.70
C TYR A 19 -0.18 -11.11 17.09
N ARG A 20 1.08 -10.70 17.27
CA ARG A 20 1.57 -10.13 18.55
C ARG A 20 0.85 -8.84 18.93
N ASP A 21 0.27 -8.16 17.94
CA ASP A 21 -0.34 -6.85 18.09
C ASP A 21 -1.87 -6.89 18.17
N LEU A 22 -2.48 -8.07 18.07
CA LEU A 22 -3.93 -8.27 18.27
C LEU A 22 -4.39 -7.87 19.67
N ASN A 23 -3.51 -7.98 20.66
CA ASN A 23 -3.76 -7.53 22.03
C ASN A 23 -2.95 -6.27 22.39
N SER A 24 -2.46 -5.54 21.39
CA SER A 24 -1.64 -4.35 21.63
C SER A 24 -2.44 -3.32 22.46
N PRO A 25 -1.83 -2.71 23.49
CA PRO A 25 -2.43 -1.57 24.17
C PRO A 25 -2.51 -0.34 23.26
N ASP A 26 -1.74 -0.30 22.17
CA ASP A 26 -1.88 0.71 21.11
C ASP A 26 -3.09 0.39 20.22
N PRO A 27 -4.18 1.19 20.26
CA PRO A 27 -5.38 0.93 19.47
C PRO A 27 -5.11 0.95 17.96
N PHE A 28 -4.07 1.65 17.50
CA PHE A 28 -3.67 1.64 16.10
C PHE A 28 -3.13 0.27 15.71
N ARG A 29 -2.06 -0.20 16.38
CA ARG A 29 -1.44 -1.50 16.08
C ARG A 29 -2.44 -2.64 16.21
N ARG A 30 -3.35 -2.54 17.19
CA ARG A 30 -4.46 -3.49 17.35
C ARG A 30 -5.41 -3.49 16.16
N ARG A 31 -5.95 -2.34 15.74
CA ARG A 31 -6.86 -2.28 14.57
C ARG A 31 -6.18 -2.73 13.28
N THR A 32 -4.92 -2.36 13.07
CA THR A 32 -4.14 -2.80 11.90
C THR A 32 -3.91 -4.31 11.94
N ALA A 33 -3.66 -4.88 13.11
CA ALA A 33 -3.52 -6.34 13.30
C ALA A 33 -4.85 -7.09 13.15
N GLU A 34 -5.95 -6.52 13.64
CA GLU A 34 -7.31 -7.05 13.46
C GLU A 34 -7.68 -7.09 11.97
N GLU A 35 -7.37 -6.03 11.22
CA GLU A 35 -7.61 -5.95 9.78
C GLU A 35 -6.75 -6.96 9.01
N ALA A 36 -5.45 -7.05 9.31
CA ALA A 36 -4.58 -8.08 8.75
C ALA A 36 -5.13 -9.49 9.03
N SER A 37 -5.61 -9.74 10.25
CA SER A 37 -6.17 -11.03 10.65
C SER A 37 -7.52 -11.34 9.98
N ARG A 38 -8.34 -10.31 9.73
CA ARG A 38 -9.58 -10.44 8.96
C ARG A 38 -9.29 -10.88 7.52
N ILE A 39 -8.32 -10.23 6.88
CA ILE A 39 -7.93 -10.55 5.50
C ILE A 39 -7.26 -11.93 5.43
N TYR A 40 -6.37 -12.25 6.37
CA TYR A 40 -5.67 -13.53 6.45
C TYR A 40 -6.64 -14.71 6.60
N ARG A 41 -7.66 -14.59 7.47
CA ARG A 41 -8.69 -15.65 7.62
C ARG A 41 -9.47 -15.90 6.32
N GLY A 42 -9.65 -14.88 5.49
CA GLY A 42 -10.30 -15.01 4.18
C GLY A 42 -9.41 -15.65 3.12
N ASN A 43 -8.09 -15.50 3.21
CA ASN A 43 -7.13 -16.10 2.29
C ASN A 43 -5.72 -16.21 2.93
N PRO A 44 -5.36 -17.35 3.54
CA PRO A 44 -4.07 -17.52 4.21
C PRO A 44 -2.85 -17.39 3.29
N ALA A 45 -3.02 -17.57 1.98
CA ALA A 45 -1.93 -17.41 1.01
C ALA A 45 -1.45 -15.94 0.89
N LEU A 46 -2.18 -14.99 1.50
CA LEU A 46 -1.83 -13.57 1.55
C LEU A 46 -0.86 -13.19 2.69
N ARG A 47 -0.39 -14.16 3.47
CA ARG A 47 0.45 -13.87 4.64
C ARG A 47 1.63 -12.93 4.32
N PRO A 48 2.44 -13.18 3.28
CA PRO A 48 3.56 -12.29 2.98
C PRO A 48 3.10 -10.85 2.71
N GLU A 49 1.98 -10.66 1.99
CA GLU A 49 1.45 -9.34 1.60
C GLU A 49 0.98 -8.56 2.81
N LEU A 50 0.33 -9.29 3.71
CA LEU A 50 -0.20 -8.75 4.94
C LEU A 50 0.93 -8.43 5.91
N GLU A 51 2.03 -9.19 5.92
CA GLU A 51 3.20 -8.90 6.77
C GLU A 51 3.91 -7.63 6.28
N GLU A 52 4.09 -7.48 4.96
CA GLU A 52 4.69 -6.28 4.40
C GLU A 52 3.77 -5.05 4.55
N TRP A 53 2.47 -5.19 4.26
CA TRP A 53 1.49 -4.13 4.47
C TRP A 53 1.44 -3.72 5.94
N TYR A 54 1.29 -4.69 6.85
CA TYR A 54 1.30 -4.44 8.28
C TYR A 54 2.59 -3.74 8.72
N GLY A 55 3.73 -4.20 8.22
CA GLY A 55 5.02 -3.56 8.45
C GLY A 55 5.06 -2.12 7.96
N ASP A 56 4.58 -1.81 6.76
CA ASP A 56 4.54 -0.44 6.22
C ASP A 56 3.60 0.48 7.02
N GLU A 57 2.43 -0.03 7.42
CA GLU A 57 1.47 0.70 8.26
C GLU A 57 2.07 1.01 9.63
N VAL A 58 2.82 0.08 10.22
CA VAL A 58 3.32 0.20 11.60
C VAL A 58 4.68 0.89 11.68
N ARG A 59 5.51 0.81 10.64
CA ARG A 59 6.87 1.42 10.59
C ARG A 59 6.85 2.95 10.52
N GLY A 60 5.70 3.55 10.17
CA GLY A 60 5.52 5.01 10.14
C GLY A 60 5.34 5.67 11.51
N ARG A 61 5.25 4.89 12.60
CA ARG A 61 5.05 5.40 13.97
C ARG A 61 6.29 5.13 14.83
N PRO A 62 6.77 6.11 15.63
CA PRO A 62 7.62 5.81 16.77
C PRO A 62 6.89 4.81 17.68
N GLN A 63 7.57 3.73 18.07
CA GLN A 63 7.05 2.89 19.16
C GLN A 63 6.86 3.80 20.39
N PRO A 64 5.72 3.74 21.10
CA PRO A 64 5.68 4.28 22.44
C PRO A 64 6.82 3.64 23.22
N ALA A 65 7.65 4.45 23.87
CA ALA A 65 8.72 3.94 24.72
C ALA A 65 8.14 2.86 25.65
N PRO A 66 8.82 1.71 25.83
CA PRO A 66 8.43 0.77 26.86
C PRO A 66 8.36 1.53 28.17
N ALA A 67 7.28 1.36 28.93
CA ALA A 67 7.24 1.83 30.31
C ALA A 67 8.30 1.04 31.09
N ASP A 68 9.39 1.75 31.40
CA ASP A 68 10.49 1.44 32.30
C ASP A 68 11.26 0.11 32.11
N ASP A 69 12.53 0.25 31.68
CA ASP A 69 13.63 -0.36 32.42
C ASP A 69 14.90 0.47 32.21
N VAL A 70 15.51 0.89 33.32
CA VAL A 70 16.73 1.70 33.37
C VAL A 70 17.92 0.75 33.20
N ASP A 71 18.60 0.76 32.05
CA ASP A 71 19.92 0.13 31.92
C ASP A 71 20.91 1.09 31.23
N GLU A 72 21.97 1.42 31.97
CA GLU A 72 23.04 2.35 31.62
C GLU A 72 23.92 1.76 30.51
N ARG A 73 23.66 2.11 29.25
CA ARG A 73 24.65 1.97 28.16
C ARG A 73 24.81 3.28 27.40
N PRO A 74 26.00 3.56 26.82
CA PRO A 74 26.32 4.86 26.26
C PRO A 74 25.30 5.28 25.21
N ARG A 75 24.66 6.42 25.46
CA ARG A 75 23.60 7.00 24.61
C ARG A 75 24.07 7.08 23.16
N ALA A 76 23.45 6.28 22.29
CA ALA A 76 23.33 6.65 20.89
C ALA A 76 22.61 8.01 20.81
N VAL A 77 23.10 8.89 19.94
CA VAL A 77 22.57 10.24 19.72
C VAL A 77 21.03 10.16 19.58
N PRO A 78 20.25 10.92 20.38
CA PRO A 78 18.80 10.88 20.29
C PRO A 78 18.35 11.33 18.90
N VAL A 79 17.57 10.48 18.23
CA VAL A 79 16.75 10.93 17.10
C VAL A 79 15.73 11.92 17.69
N PRO A 80 15.53 13.12 17.13
CA PRO A 80 14.60 14.09 17.72
C PRO A 80 13.16 13.53 17.70
N ASP A 81 12.58 13.37 18.90
CA ASP A 81 11.23 12.84 19.17
C ASP A 81 10.08 13.77 18.72
N ASN A 82 10.42 14.81 17.99
CA ASN A 82 9.54 15.86 17.53
C ASN A 82 10.13 16.49 16.29
N VAL A 83 9.93 15.85 15.13
CA VAL A 83 9.89 16.62 13.88
C VAL A 83 8.97 17.80 14.17
N ARG A 84 9.51 19.02 14.17
CA ARG A 84 8.70 20.18 14.47
C ARG A 84 7.56 20.17 13.46
N VAL A 85 6.31 20.29 13.94
CA VAL A 85 5.13 20.26 13.08
C VAL A 85 5.30 21.20 11.88
N THR A 86 5.99 22.31 12.10
CA THR A 86 6.41 23.28 11.08
C THR A 86 7.30 22.66 9.99
N GLU A 87 8.34 21.89 10.33
CA GLU A 87 9.24 21.27 9.34
C GLU A 87 8.52 20.22 8.50
N ARG A 88 7.62 19.44 9.12
CA ARG A 88 6.77 18.47 8.41
C ARG A 88 5.85 19.17 7.41
N GLU A 89 5.16 20.23 7.85
CA GLU A 89 4.25 21.00 7.01
C GLU A 89 4.99 21.75 5.89
N GLU A 90 6.16 22.32 6.18
CA GLU A 90 7.04 22.95 5.19
C GLU A 90 7.53 21.95 4.15
N TYR A 91 7.97 20.77 4.58
CA TYR A 91 8.35 19.72 3.64
C TYR A 91 7.15 19.27 2.80
N ARG A 92 5.97 19.09 3.42
CA ARG A 92 4.75 18.64 2.73
C ARG A 92 4.40 19.57 1.55
N LYS A 93 4.62 20.88 1.66
CA LYS A 93 4.41 21.88 0.58
C LYS A 93 5.34 21.71 -0.63
N LYS A 94 6.46 20.99 -0.51
CA LYS A 94 7.38 20.75 -1.64
C LYS A 94 6.77 19.89 -2.73
N CYS A 95 5.69 19.16 -2.44
CA CYS A 95 5.01 18.28 -3.40
C CYS A 95 5.96 17.30 -4.10
N GLN A 96 6.99 16.82 -3.38
CA GLN A 96 7.97 15.91 -3.94
C GLN A 96 7.30 14.57 -4.27
N VAL A 97 7.42 14.16 -5.52
CA VAL A 97 7.02 12.85 -6.02
C VAL A 97 8.25 12.17 -6.60
N ASP A 98 8.50 10.94 -6.19
CA ASP A 98 9.62 10.13 -6.69
C ASP A 98 9.25 8.64 -6.52
N ARG A 99 10.16 7.75 -6.89
CA ARG A 99 10.06 6.31 -6.64
C ARG A 99 9.86 6.02 -5.16
N TYR A 100 9.00 5.06 -4.86
CA TYR A 100 8.69 4.65 -3.49
C TYR A 100 9.92 4.33 -2.65
N ALA A 101 10.95 3.70 -3.23
CA ALA A 101 12.19 3.39 -2.51
C ALA A 101 12.89 4.63 -1.94
N VAL A 102 12.76 5.77 -2.61
CA VAL A 102 13.28 7.07 -2.15
C VAL A 102 12.29 7.67 -1.14
N MET A 103 11.02 7.75 -1.53
CA MET A 103 10.00 8.46 -0.75
C MET A 103 9.73 7.82 0.61
N ARG A 104 9.76 6.50 0.75
CA ARG A 104 9.54 5.82 2.04
C ARG A 104 10.47 6.33 3.15
N ASN A 105 11.73 6.60 2.80
CA ASN A 105 12.71 7.10 3.74
C ASN A 105 12.50 8.59 4.01
N ILE A 106 12.17 9.37 2.97
CA ILE A 106 11.97 10.81 3.14
C ILE A 106 10.70 11.09 3.95
N CYS A 107 9.57 10.47 3.60
CA CYS A 107 8.32 10.67 4.31
C CYS A 107 8.44 10.23 5.78
N GLY A 108 9.08 9.09 6.03
CA GLY A 108 9.30 8.58 7.40
C GLY A 108 10.10 9.55 8.28
N ARG A 109 11.10 10.26 7.73
CA ARG A 109 11.85 11.31 8.47
C ARG A 109 10.97 12.44 8.97
N TYR A 110 9.82 12.66 8.35
CA TYR A 110 8.88 13.72 8.72
C TYR A 110 7.62 13.16 9.41
N GLY A 111 7.62 11.90 9.84
CA GLY A 111 6.44 11.27 10.45
C GLY A 111 5.23 11.18 9.51
N MET A 112 5.49 11.06 8.21
CA MET A 112 4.49 10.83 7.16
C MET A 112 4.71 9.44 6.55
N GLN A 113 3.72 8.95 5.79
CA GLN A 113 3.86 7.72 5.03
C GLN A 113 4.03 8.01 3.55
N ALA A 114 4.85 7.21 2.87
CA ALA A 114 4.91 7.22 1.42
C ALA A 114 3.75 6.38 0.89
N HIS A 115 2.90 6.97 0.05
CA HIS A 115 1.80 6.27 -0.59
C HIS A 115 2.05 6.20 -2.10
N HIS A 116 1.94 5.01 -2.69
CA HIS A 116 1.99 4.85 -4.14
C HIS A 116 0.83 5.60 -4.79
N ILE A 117 1.12 6.48 -5.75
CA ILE A 117 0.06 7.19 -6.47
C ILE A 117 -0.79 6.19 -7.24
N VAL A 118 -0.16 5.32 -8.04
CA VAL A 118 -0.79 4.16 -8.66
C VAL A 118 -0.53 2.92 -7.79
N PRO A 119 -1.56 2.28 -7.20
CA PRO A 119 -1.35 1.19 -6.25
C PRO A 119 -0.58 0.03 -6.86
N ASN A 120 0.53 -0.39 -6.23
CA ASN A 120 1.39 -1.47 -6.75
C ASN A 120 0.65 -2.81 -6.91
N TRP A 121 -0.43 -3.06 -6.17
CA TRP A 121 -1.22 -4.27 -6.33
C TRP A 121 -1.88 -4.37 -7.71
N THR A 122 -2.18 -3.25 -8.38
CA THR A 122 -2.75 -3.22 -9.74
C THR A 122 -1.74 -3.66 -10.81
N LEU A 123 -0.44 -3.57 -10.49
CA LEU A 123 0.69 -3.72 -11.41
C LEU A 123 1.21 -5.17 -11.47
N ARG A 124 0.50 -6.09 -10.82
CA ARG A 124 0.89 -7.48 -10.60
C ARG A 124 -0.34 -8.37 -10.76
N TYR A 125 -0.14 -9.56 -11.31
CA TYR A 125 -1.19 -10.59 -11.33
C TYR A 125 -1.12 -11.51 -10.11
N GLY A 126 0.02 -11.53 -9.44
CA GLY A 126 0.25 -12.30 -8.23
C GLY A 126 0.18 -11.50 -6.96
N THR A 127 0.83 -12.06 -5.96
CA THR A 127 0.97 -11.45 -4.65
C THR A 127 2.13 -10.43 -4.64
N ARG A 128 2.24 -9.59 -3.60
CA ARG A 128 3.21 -8.47 -3.54
C ARG A 128 4.64 -8.96 -3.37
N ASN A 129 4.83 -10.08 -2.67
CA ASN A 129 6.15 -10.64 -2.37
C ASN A 129 6.73 -11.49 -3.50
N ASP A 130 5.88 -11.92 -4.44
CA ASP A 130 6.38 -12.55 -5.65
C ASP A 130 6.69 -11.49 -6.73
N GLY A 131 7.93 -11.00 -6.71
CA GLY A 131 8.44 -10.06 -7.70
C GLY A 131 8.39 -10.59 -9.14
N SER A 132 8.30 -11.91 -9.34
CA SER A 132 8.16 -12.53 -10.66
C SER A 132 6.75 -12.37 -11.24
N GLN A 133 5.75 -12.15 -10.38
CA GLN A 133 4.34 -12.05 -10.79
C GLN A 133 3.89 -10.62 -11.14
N ARG A 134 4.82 -9.86 -11.72
CA ARG A 134 4.61 -8.50 -12.22
C ARG A 134 4.07 -8.54 -13.64
N ILE A 135 3.13 -7.64 -13.93
CA ILE A 135 2.62 -7.48 -15.30
C ILE A 135 3.75 -6.90 -16.16
N PRO A 136 3.99 -7.42 -17.39
CA PRO A 136 5.06 -6.95 -18.24
C PRO A 136 5.05 -5.42 -18.42
N SER A 137 6.23 -4.80 -18.43
CA SER A 137 6.46 -3.34 -18.54
C SER A 137 5.95 -2.46 -17.37
N MET A 138 5.36 -3.04 -16.33
CA MET A 138 4.91 -2.31 -15.14
C MET A 138 6.03 -2.08 -14.12
N PRO A 139 5.97 -1.00 -13.31
CA PRO A 139 7.01 -0.70 -12.35
C PRO A 139 6.96 -1.70 -11.19
N SER A 140 8.10 -1.90 -10.54
CA SER A 140 8.15 -2.68 -9.29
C SER A 140 7.54 -1.89 -8.14
N LEU A 141 7.46 -2.53 -6.96
CA LEU A 141 7.07 -1.85 -5.73
C LEU A 141 7.95 -0.62 -5.48
N ASN A 142 9.27 -0.79 -5.60
CA ASN A 142 10.24 0.24 -5.29
C ASN A 142 10.28 1.34 -6.34
N ASP A 143 9.84 1.04 -7.57
CA ASP A 143 9.89 1.98 -8.70
C ASP A 143 8.58 2.75 -8.91
N GLY A 144 7.46 2.29 -8.35
CA GLY A 144 6.19 3.02 -8.43
C GLY A 144 6.31 4.43 -7.86
N MET A 145 5.74 5.43 -8.55
CA MET A 145 5.72 6.80 -8.06
C MET A 145 4.92 6.92 -6.77
N ALA A 146 5.46 7.64 -5.79
CA ALA A 146 4.88 7.83 -4.48
C ALA A 146 5.01 9.28 -4.01
N ILE A 147 4.13 9.68 -3.10
CA ILE A 147 4.12 11.00 -2.45
C ILE A 147 3.92 10.81 -0.94
N CYS A 148 4.39 11.78 -0.14
CA CYS A 148 4.11 11.78 1.29
C CYS A 148 2.67 12.17 1.58
N VAL A 149 2.02 11.39 2.44
CA VAL A 149 0.67 11.62 2.97
C VAL A 149 0.67 11.58 4.49
N MET A 150 -0.25 12.32 5.08
CA MET A 150 -0.49 12.36 6.53
C MET A 150 -1.37 11.18 7.00
N GLY A 151 -1.04 10.65 8.18
CA GLY A 151 -1.80 9.58 8.83
C GLY A 151 -1.65 8.22 8.16
N ASN A 152 -2.56 7.30 8.45
CA ASN A 152 -2.45 5.87 8.13
C ASN A 152 -3.68 5.32 7.37
N ALA A 153 -3.50 4.26 6.59
CA ALA A 153 -4.58 3.73 5.75
C ALA A 153 -5.81 3.26 6.55
N THR A 154 -5.61 2.78 7.78
CA THR A 154 -6.67 2.29 8.68
C THR A 154 -7.29 3.38 9.54
N GLU A 155 -6.75 4.59 9.55
CA GLU A 155 -7.25 5.71 10.33
C GLU A 155 -8.16 6.58 9.46
N LYS A 156 -9.46 6.56 9.78
CA LYS A 156 -10.46 7.34 9.05
C LYS A 156 -10.08 8.81 8.97
N ASP A 157 -10.45 9.43 7.85
CA ASP A 157 -10.29 10.86 7.58
C ASP A 157 -8.83 11.36 7.51
N THR A 158 -7.85 10.44 7.48
CA THR A 158 -6.46 10.77 7.15
C THR A 158 -6.24 10.84 5.64
N GLU A 159 -5.21 11.56 5.20
CA GLU A 159 -4.84 11.64 3.78
C GLU A 159 -4.55 10.25 3.21
N HIS A 160 -3.85 9.40 3.96
CA HIS A 160 -3.55 8.04 3.53
C HIS A 160 -4.83 7.20 3.36
N ASN A 161 -5.74 7.25 4.34
CA ASN A 161 -7.02 6.55 4.22
C ASN A 161 -7.84 7.02 3.01
N GLN A 162 -7.91 8.33 2.76
CA GLN A 162 -8.63 8.88 1.61
C GLN A 162 -7.95 8.53 0.27
N ALA A 163 -6.63 8.42 0.23
CA ALA A 163 -5.90 8.02 -0.98
C ALA A 163 -6.27 6.59 -1.43
N HIS A 164 -6.65 5.72 -0.49
CA HIS A 164 -7.15 4.38 -0.79
C HIS A 164 -8.56 4.35 -1.39
N PHE A 165 -9.27 5.48 -1.53
CA PHE A 165 -10.55 5.50 -2.25
C PHE A 165 -10.41 5.15 -3.74
N ALA A 166 -9.20 5.28 -4.30
CA ALA A 166 -8.89 4.74 -5.62
C ALA A 166 -9.13 3.22 -5.71
N ASP A 167 -8.91 2.47 -4.63
CA ASP A 167 -9.03 1.00 -4.65
C ASP A 167 -10.45 0.58 -5.02
N GLY A 168 -11.46 1.17 -4.37
CA GLY A 168 -12.87 0.86 -4.65
C GLY A 168 -13.30 1.27 -6.06
N ALA A 169 -12.80 2.41 -6.57
CA ALA A 169 -13.06 2.83 -7.93
C ALA A 169 -12.46 1.87 -8.97
N ILE A 170 -11.24 1.38 -8.73
CA ILE A 170 -10.56 0.41 -9.60
C ILE A 170 -11.29 -0.94 -9.56
N GLU A 171 -11.68 -1.41 -8.38
CA GLU A 171 -12.44 -2.67 -8.25
C GLU A 171 -13.80 -2.61 -8.94
N ALA A 172 -14.48 -1.45 -8.90
CA ALA A 172 -15.73 -1.24 -9.61
C ALA A 172 -15.56 -1.35 -11.14
N ILE A 173 -14.45 -0.84 -11.69
CA ILE A 173 -14.11 -0.99 -13.12
C ILE A 173 -13.93 -2.48 -13.46
N GLY A 174 -13.20 -3.22 -12.63
CA GLY A 174 -12.90 -4.62 -12.86
C GLY A 174 -14.07 -5.59 -12.73
N LYS A 175 -15.13 -5.20 -12.01
CA LYS A 175 -16.26 -6.09 -11.67
C LYS A 175 -16.96 -6.68 -12.89
N ASN A 176 -17.07 -5.92 -13.98
CA ASN A 176 -17.76 -6.31 -15.21
C ASN A 176 -16.82 -6.42 -16.42
N ALA A 177 -15.50 -6.41 -16.20
CA ALA A 177 -14.52 -6.47 -17.28
C ALA A 177 -14.45 -7.87 -17.91
N THR A 178 -13.88 -7.94 -19.12
CA THR A 178 -13.55 -9.21 -19.78
C THR A 178 -12.08 -9.16 -20.22
N PRO A 179 -11.19 -9.99 -19.66
CA PRO A 179 -11.41 -10.94 -18.56
C PRO A 179 -11.83 -10.25 -17.25
N PRO A 180 -12.54 -10.95 -16.34
CA PRO A 180 -13.00 -10.38 -15.08
C PRO A 180 -11.83 -9.87 -14.24
N TYR A 181 -12.10 -8.85 -13.42
CA TYR A 181 -11.12 -8.23 -12.52
C TYR A 181 -9.90 -7.63 -13.23
N THR A 182 -10.09 -7.16 -14.46
CA THR A 182 -9.09 -6.38 -15.19
C THR A 182 -9.55 -4.94 -15.40
N ALA A 183 -8.60 -4.02 -15.51
CA ALA A 183 -8.85 -2.64 -15.92
C ALA A 183 -7.69 -2.18 -16.80
N THR A 184 -7.92 -1.24 -17.70
CA THR A 184 -6.84 -0.74 -18.56
C THR A 184 -5.87 0.16 -17.78
N VAL A 185 -4.60 0.22 -18.20
CA VAL A 185 -3.59 1.16 -17.66
C VAL A 185 -4.16 2.58 -17.57
N GLY A 186 -4.79 3.07 -18.64
CA GLY A 186 -5.36 4.42 -18.67
C GLY A 186 -6.45 4.64 -17.62
N SER A 187 -7.31 3.65 -17.38
CA SER A 187 -8.38 3.74 -16.39
C SER A 187 -7.85 3.70 -14.95
N VAL A 188 -6.90 2.81 -14.66
CA VAL A 188 -6.24 2.74 -13.34
C VAL A 188 -5.47 4.02 -13.07
N VAL A 189 -4.62 4.45 -14.01
CA VAL A 189 -3.82 5.68 -13.89
C VAL A 189 -4.70 6.90 -13.62
N ARG A 190 -5.82 7.04 -14.34
CA ARG A 190 -6.78 8.13 -14.15
C ARG A 190 -7.40 8.09 -12.74
N ALA A 191 -8.01 6.96 -12.36
CA ALA A 191 -8.68 6.83 -11.06
C ALA A 191 -7.72 7.08 -9.89
N SER A 192 -6.52 6.49 -9.96
CA SER A 192 -5.44 6.68 -8.99
C SER A 192 -4.96 8.12 -8.89
N SER A 193 -4.73 8.78 -10.03
CA SER A 193 -4.27 10.17 -10.06
C SER A 193 -5.34 11.12 -9.53
N GLU A 194 -6.61 10.91 -9.88
CA GLU A 194 -7.73 11.75 -9.42
C GLU A 194 -7.92 11.62 -7.90
N ALA A 195 -7.87 10.41 -7.36
CA ALA A 195 -7.94 10.21 -5.91
C ALA A 195 -6.80 10.91 -5.19
N MET A 196 -5.55 10.75 -5.66
CA MET A 196 -4.41 11.41 -5.03
C MET A 196 -4.47 12.93 -5.16
N VAL A 197 -4.97 13.46 -6.27
CA VAL A 197 -5.18 14.90 -6.46
C VAL A 197 -6.30 15.43 -5.56
N ALA A 198 -7.32 14.63 -5.24
CA ALA A 198 -8.35 15.03 -4.28
C ALA A 198 -7.76 15.17 -2.86
N VAL A 199 -6.83 14.28 -2.49
CA VAL A 199 -6.13 14.30 -1.20
C VAL A 199 -5.07 15.41 -1.13
N ARG A 200 -4.32 15.60 -2.21
CA ARG A 200 -3.21 16.57 -2.33
C ARG A 200 -3.45 17.54 -3.50
N PRO A 201 -4.49 18.39 -3.45
CA PRO A 201 -4.84 19.28 -4.55
C PRO A 201 -3.74 20.32 -4.84
N ASP A 202 -2.99 20.70 -3.81
CA ASP A 202 -1.80 21.56 -3.88
C ASP A 202 -0.69 20.97 -4.76
N CYS A 203 -0.63 19.64 -4.87
CA CYS A 203 0.41 18.91 -5.62
C CYS A 203 -0.03 18.37 -6.97
N ARG A 204 -1.16 18.86 -7.50
CA ARG A 204 -1.78 18.35 -8.74
C ARG A 204 -0.81 18.26 -9.92
N ALA A 205 0.02 19.29 -10.12
CA ALA A 205 0.95 19.35 -11.24
C ALA A 205 2.03 18.27 -11.12
N GLN A 206 2.62 18.10 -9.93
CA GLN A 206 3.67 17.13 -9.65
C GLN A 206 3.15 15.69 -9.74
N ILE A 207 1.97 15.43 -9.19
CA ILE A 207 1.29 14.13 -9.29
C ILE A 207 1.09 13.75 -10.76
N ARG A 208 0.48 14.65 -11.55
CA ARG A 208 0.20 14.39 -12.97
C ARG A 208 1.49 14.24 -13.78
N ALA A 209 2.50 15.07 -13.53
CA ALA A 209 3.78 15.00 -14.23
C ALA A 209 4.50 13.68 -13.96
N ALA A 210 4.61 13.25 -12.69
CA ALA A 210 5.28 12.01 -12.33
C ALA A 210 4.57 10.77 -12.89
N VAL A 211 3.23 10.73 -12.81
CA VAL A 211 2.45 9.62 -13.37
C VAL A 211 2.53 9.60 -14.90
N THR A 212 2.48 10.76 -15.55
CA THR A 212 2.67 10.87 -17.01
C THR A 212 4.07 10.42 -17.42
N GLY A 213 5.11 10.82 -16.68
CA GLY A 213 6.49 10.36 -16.93
C GLY A 213 6.64 8.85 -16.79
N GLN A 214 5.95 8.24 -15.81
CA GLN A 214 6.05 6.80 -15.57
C GLN A 214 5.20 5.95 -16.54
N PHE A 215 4.02 6.42 -16.96
CA PHE A 215 3.06 5.63 -17.74
C PHE A 215 2.82 6.15 -19.17
N GLY A 216 3.28 7.34 -19.53
CA GLY A 216 2.93 8.01 -20.79
C GLY A 216 3.43 7.31 -22.06
N THR A 217 4.48 6.49 -21.96
CA THR A 217 4.98 5.66 -23.06
C THR A 217 4.38 4.26 -23.08
N ARG A 218 3.59 3.88 -22.07
CA ARG A 218 2.96 2.56 -21.96
C ARG A 218 1.68 2.53 -22.78
N ASN A 219 1.30 1.33 -23.25
CA ASN A 219 0.03 1.15 -23.92
C ASN A 219 -1.12 1.41 -22.92
N PRO A 220 -1.97 2.44 -23.14
CA PRO A 220 -3.05 2.77 -22.21
C PRO A 220 -4.12 1.68 -22.12
N ASN A 221 -4.18 0.77 -23.10
CA ASN A 221 -5.13 -0.33 -23.15
C ASN A 221 -4.60 -1.64 -22.56
N GLN A 222 -3.33 -1.70 -22.15
CA GLN A 222 -2.80 -2.87 -21.46
C GLN A 222 -3.62 -3.15 -20.20
N LEU A 223 -3.92 -4.42 -19.96
CA LEU A 223 -4.71 -4.85 -18.82
C LEU A 223 -3.84 -4.88 -17.55
N LEU A 224 -4.41 -4.32 -16.50
CA LEU A 224 -3.95 -4.31 -15.12
C LEU A 224 -4.94 -5.06 -14.23
N ARG A 225 -4.47 -5.43 -13.04
CA ARG A 225 -5.30 -6.09 -12.04
C ARG A 225 -6.28 -5.08 -11.41
N ALA A 226 -7.53 -5.48 -11.27
CA ALA A 226 -8.62 -4.68 -10.71
C ALA A 226 -9.43 -5.43 -9.63
N LYS A 227 -8.76 -6.29 -8.86
CA LYS A 227 -9.29 -6.92 -7.64
C LYS A 227 -8.18 -6.96 -6.60
N ARG A 228 -8.33 -6.25 -5.49
CA ARG A 228 -7.26 -6.04 -4.52
C ARG A 228 -6.78 -7.34 -3.86
N LEU A 229 -7.67 -8.30 -3.66
CA LEU A 229 -7.35 -9.58 -3.02
C LEU A 229 -7.49 -10.78 -4.00
N PRO A 230 -6.48 -11.67 -4.09
CA PRO A 230 -6.60 -12.94 -4.81
C PRO A 230 -7.58 -13.89 -4.09
N PRO A 231 -8.01 -15.00 -4.74
CA PRO A 231 -7.58 -15.47 -6.05
C PRO A 231 -8.19 -14.69 -7.23
N LEU A 232 -7.44 -14.62 -8.32
CA LEU A 232 -7.92 -14.21 -9.63
C LEU A 232 -8.28 -15.46 -10.45
N PRO A 233 -9.30 -15.42 -11.32
CA PRO A 233 -9.57 -16.47 -12.29
C PRO A 233 -8.35 -16.75 -13.17
N GLN A 234 -8.16 -18.01 -13.59
CA GLN A 234 -7.00 -18.40 -14.39
C GLN A 234 -6.90 -17.63 -15.71
N GLU A 235 -8.03 -17.34 -16.36
CA GLU A 235 -8.11 -16.50 -17.56
C GLU A 235 -7.56 -15.08 -17.32
N THR A 236 -7.88 -14.48 -16.17
CA THR A 236 -7.36 -13.18 -15.74
C THR A 236 -5.85 -13.25 -15.52
N VAL A 237 -5.36 -14.27 -14.81
CA VAL A 237 -3.92 -14.45 -14.58
C VAL A 237 -3.17 -14.60 -15.91
N THR A 238 -3.69 -15.42 -16.83
CA THR A 238 -3.11 -15.63 -18.15
C THR A 238 -3.03 -14.33 -18.95
N ALA A 239 -4.12 -13.55 -18.98
CA ALA A 239 -4.16 -12.28 -19.70
C ALA A 239 -3.19 -11.24 -19.11
N LEU A 240 -3.14 -11.10 -17.78
CA LEU A 240 -2.24 -10.15 -17.13
C LEU A 240 -0.76 -10.56 -17.28
N ARG A 241 -0.46 -11.86 -17.22
CA ARG A 241 0.90 -12.38 -17.42
C ARG A 241 1.42 -12.15 -18.83
N SER A 242 0.55 -12.27 -19.84
CA SER A 242 0.95 -12.01 -21.24
C SER A 242 1.05 -10.53 -21.59
N GLY A 243 0.63 -9.63 -20.69
CA GLY A 243 0.54 -8.20 -20.99
C GLY A 243 -0.58 -7.90 -21.99
N ALA A 244 -1.66 -8.68 -21.97
CA ALA A 244 -2.80 -8.54 -22.87
C ALA A 244 -3.36 -7.10 -22.86
N THR A 245 -3.88 -6.69 -24.00
CA THR A 245 -4.46 -5.36 -24.20
C THR A 245 -5.94 -5.50 -24.52
N TYR A 246 -6.77 -4.66 -23.93
CA TYR A 246 -8.17 -4.58 -24.34
C TYR A 246 -8.26 -3.94 -25.74
N PRO A 247 -9.03 -4.50 -26.69
CA PRO A 247 -9.20 -3.85 -27.99
C PRO A 247 -9.87 -2.48 -27.82
N VAL A 248 -9.42 -1.49 -28.59
CA VAL A 248 -10.22 -0.29 -28.79
C VAL A 248 -11.39 -0.71 -29.69
N PRO A 249 -12.65 -0.38 -29.35
CA PRO A 249 -13.74 -0.51 -30.31
C PRO A 249 -13.46 0.28 -31.60
#